data_AF-A0A523PJW1-F1
#
_entry.id   AF-A0A523PJW1-F1
#
_cell.length_a   1.000
_cell.length_b   1.000
_cell.length_c   1.000
_cell.angle_alpha   90.00
_cell.angle_beta   90.00
_cell.angle_gamma   90.00
#
_symmetry.space_group_name_H-M   'P 1'
#
loop_
_entity.id
_entity.type
_entity.pdbx_description
1 polymer ?
#
loop_
_entity_poly.entity_id
_entity_poly.type
_entity_poly.pdbx_seq_one_letter_code
_entity_poly.pdbx_strand_id
1 'polypeptide(L)' 'MWELLSPAKNRAQTFRRGTSVYDPQHMGFVDDGSFRFDVSVPGNSNAGHEYGADLADNERRELIEYLKTL' A
#
# COMPACT_ATOMS: atom_id res chain seq x y z
N MET A 1 0.18 2.50 3.55
CA MET A 1 1.05 3.57 3.00
C MET A 1 2.15 3.00 2.14
N TRP A 2 2.83 1.93 2.59
CA TRP A 2 3.92 1.28 1.86
C TRP A 2 3.65 1.04 0.37
N GLU A 3 2.50 0.43 0.05
CA GLU A 3 2.07 0.19 -1.33
C GLU A 3 2.02 1.47 -2.17
N LEU A 4 1.42 2.54 -1.64
CA LEU A 4 1.28 3.83 -2.34
C LEU A 4 2.64 4.47 -2.64
N LEU A 5 3.60 4.33 -1.73
CA LEU A 5 4.98 4.82 -1.86
C LEU A 5 5.91 3.84 -2.59
N SER A 6 5.36 2.72 -3.10
CA SER A 6 6.08 1.78 -3.95
C SER A 6 5.66 1.99 -5.41
N PRO A 7 6.51 1.67 -6.39
CA PRO A 7 6.15 1.75 -7.81
C PRO A 7 4.91 0.90 -8.08
N ALA A 8 3.94 1.37 -8.87
CA ALA A 8 2.68 0.64 -9.08
C ALA A 8 2.90 -0.78 -9.62
N LYS A 9 3.95 -0.97 -10.42
CA LYS A 9 4.36 -2.29 -10.94
C LYS A 9 4.73 -3.31 -9.85
N ASN A 10 5.16 -2.83 -8.68
CA ASN A 10 5.54 -3.67 -7.54
C ASN A 10 4.39 -3.86 -6.54
N ARG A 11 3.26 -3.16 -6.73
CA ARG A 11 2.10 -3.25 -5.83
C ARG A 11 1.35 -4.56 -6.01
N ALA A 12 0.74 -5.02 -4.93
CA ALA A 12 -0.08 -6.23 -4.94
C ALA A 12 -1.22 -6.14 -5.98
N GLN A 13 -1.33 -7.15 -6.85
CA GLN A 13 -2.39 -7.22 -7.86
C GLN A 13 -3.72 -7.76 -7.28
N THR A 14 -3.63 -8.50 -6.17
CA THR A 14 -4.79 -8.91 -5.38
C THR A 14 -4.46 -8.85 -3.91
N PHE A 15 -5.42 -8.42 -3.09
CA PHE A 15 -5.30 -8.36 -1.63
C PHE A 15 -6.69 -8.46 -1.00
N ARG A 16 -6.77 -8.77 0.28
CA ARG A 16 -8.00 -8.96 1.03
C ARG A 16 -8.36 -7.71 1.81
N ARG A 17 -9.63 -7.32 1.74
CA ARG A 17 -10.24 -6.20 2.47
C ARG A 17 -11.26 -6.71 3.47
N GLY A 18 -11.54 -5.89 4.48
CA GLY A 18 -12.54 -6.18 5.52
C GLY A 18 -11.96 -6.62 6.85
N THR A 19 -10.64 -6.61 7.02
CA THR A 19 -10.01 -6.70 8.35
C THR A 19 -9.98 -5.34 9.03
N SER A 20 -10.02 -5.33 10.36
CA SER A 20 -9.76 -4.15 11.20
C SER A 20 -8.35 -4.19 11.82
N VAL A 21 -7.54 -5.21 11.49
CA VAL A 21 -6.19 -5.35 12.04
C VAL A 21 -5.24 -4.43 11.28
N TYR A 22 -4.77 -3.41 12.00
CA TYR A 22 -3.86 -2.39 11.49
C TYR A 22 -2.41 -2.88 11.52
N ASP A 23 -1.67 -2.62 10.44
CA ASP A 23 -0.24 -2.83 10.34
C ASP A 23 0.49 -1.49 10.51
N PRO A 24 1.11 -1.23 11.68
CA PRO A 24 1.82 0.01 11.93
C PRO A 24 3.14 0.11 11.15
N GLN A 25 3.73 -0.99 10.66
CA GLN A 25 4.99 -0.93 9.91
C GLN A 25 4.75 -0.42 8.49
N HIS A 26 3.72 -0.92 7.82
CA HIS A 26 3.37 -0.48 6.46
C HIS A 26 2.33 0.66 6.44
N MET A 27 1.85 1.08 7.62
CA MET A 27 0.84 2.12 7.85
C MET A 27 -0.39 1.84 6.98
N GLY A 28 -0.98 0.67 7.20
CA GLY A 28 -2.08 0.10 6.40
C GLY A 28 -2.79 -1.01 7.16
N PHE A 29 -3.45 -1.91 6.45
CA PHE A 29 -4.14 -3.06 7.05
C PHE A 29 -3.51 -4.37 6.57
N VAL A 30 -3.57 -5.41 7.41
CA VAL A 30 -3.06 -6.74 7.05
C VAL A 30 -3.94 -7.39 5.95
N ASP A 31 -3.35 -8.25 5.14
CA ASP A 31 -4.03 -8.97 4.06
C ASP A 31 -4.77 -10.22 4.57
N ASP A 32 -5.79 -10.03 5.42
CA ASP A 32 -6.56 -11.15 6.02
C ASP A 32 -8.08 -10.88 6.10
N GLY A 33 -8.59 -10.01 5.23
CA GLY A 33 -10.02 -9.74 5.13
C GLY A 33 -10.83 -10.86 4.45
N SER A 34 -12.16 -10.78 4.55
CA SER A 34 -13.07 -11.74 3.90
C SER A 34 -13.30 -11.47 2.41
N PHE A 35 -13.03 -10.24 1.95
CA PHE A 35 -13.28 -9.85 0.56
C PHE A 35 -11.96 -9.78 -0.23
N ARG A 36 -11.81 -10.59 -1.27
CA ARG A 36 -10.67 -10.49 -2.20
C ARG A 36 -10.89 -9.35 -3.19
N PHE A 37 -10.02 -8.34 -3.15
CA PHE A 37 -9.95 -7.27 -4.12
C PHE A 37 -8.98 -7.65 -5.26
N ASP A 38 -9.40 -7.42 -6.49
CA ASP A 38 -8.65 -7.69 -7.71
C ASP A 38 -8.58 -6.39 -8.53
N VAL A 39 -7.35 -5.94 -8.79
CA VAL A 39 -7.08 -4.65 -9.46
C VAL A 39 -7.27 -4.71 -10.97
N SER A 40 -7.41 -5.91 -11.54
CA SER A 40 -7.67 -6.11 -12.98
C SER A 40 -9.13 -5.87 -13.36
N VAL A 41 -10.04 -5.86 -12.38
CA VAL A 41 -11.46 -5.53 -12.59
C VAL A 41 -11.60 -4.05 -12.98
N PRO A 42 -12.38 -3.71 -14.02
CA PRO A 42 -12.59 -2.32 -14.43
C PRO A 42 -13.04 -1.44 -13.26
N GLY A 43 -12.29 -0.36 -13.01
CA GLY A 43 -12.53 0.57 -11.91
C GLY A 43 -11.75 0.28 -10.61
N ASN A 44 -11.07 -0.87 -10.50
CA ASN A 44 -10.30 -1.26 -9.31
C ASN A 44 -8.78 -1.03 -9.44
N SER A 45 -8.33 -0.32 -10.48
CA SER A 45 -6.91 -0.14 -10.73
C SER A 45 -6.18 0.45 -9.52
N ASN A 46 -5.01 -0.11 -9.20
CA ASN A 46 -4.07 0.41 -8.20
C ASN A 46 -2.95 1.26 -8.82
N ALA A 47 -3.11 1.69 -10.08
CA ALA A 47 -2.14 2.51 -10.80
C ALA A 47 -2.20 3.99 -10.41
N GLY A 48 -1.21 4.76 -10.88
CA GLY A 48 -1.05 6.18 -10.55
C GLY A 48 -0.22 6.40 -9.30
N HIS A 49 0.00 7.67 -8.95
CA HIS A 49 0.91 8.07 -7.87
C HIS A 49 2.33 7.48 -8.05
N GLU A 50 2.89 7.66 -9.25
CA GLU A 50 4.27 7.23 -9.57
C GLU A 50 5.33 8.25 -9.13
N TYR A 51 4.92 9.46 -8.77
CA TYR A 51 5.84 10.47 -8.24
C TYR A 51 6.33 10.06 -6.84
N GLY A 52 7.65 10.07 -6.62
CA GLY A 52 8.26 9.69 -5.35
C GLY A 52 8.03 8.21 -4.97
N ALA A 53 7.67 7.36 -5.94
CA ALA A 53 7.51 5.93 -5.74
C ALA A 53 8.84 5.14 -5.90
N ASP A 54 9.88 5.80 -6.40
CA ASP A 54 11.22 5.27 -6.66
C ASP A 54 12.18 5.33 -5.46
N LEU A 55 11.67 5.69 -4.28
CA LEU A 55 12.42 5.70 -3.02
C LEU A 55 13.00 4.32 -2.71
N ALA A 56 14.23 4.29 -2.19
CA ALA A 56 14.78 3.09 -1.59
C ALA A 56 13.96 2.68 -0.36
N ASP A 57 14.00 1.40 0.00
CA ASP A 57 13.18 0.86 1.09
C ASP A 57 13.45 1.55 2.43
N ASN A 58 14.69 1.99 2.70
CA ASN A 58 15.02 2.75 3.91
C ASN A 58 14.40 4.16 3.89
N GLU A 59 14.52 4.89 2.77
CA GLU A 59 13.93 6.23 2.60
C GLU A 59 12.40 6.17 2.70
N ARG A 60 11.79 5.13 2.13
CA ARG A 60 10.35 4.87 2.26
C ARG A 60 9.94 4.65 3.71
N ARG A 61 10.72 3.88 4.49
CA ARG A 61 10.47 3.69 5.93
C ARG A 61 10.60 5.00 6.69
N GLU A 62 11.64 5.79 6.43
CA GLU A 62 11.84 7.09 7.07
C GLU A 62 10.67 8.05 6.78
N LEU A 63 10.19 8.10 5.54
CA LEU A 63 9.01 8.88 5.18
C LEU A 63 7.75 8.40 5.92
N ILE A 64 7.55 7.09 6.04
CA ILE A 64 6.42 6.53 6.80
C ILE A 64 6.51 6.92 8.28
N GLU A 65 7.69 6.84 8.91
CA GLU A 65 7.87 7.27 10.30
C GLU A 65 7.60 8.76 10.48
N TYR A 66 8.04 9.60 9.54
CA TYR A 66 7.70 11.03 9.56
C TYR A 66 6.19 11.25 9.48
N LEU A 67 5.48 10.58 8.56
CA LEU A 67 4.04 10.73 8.39
C LEU A 67 3.23 10.31 9.61
N LYS A 68 3.73 9.38 10.44
CA LYS A 68 3.08 9.00 11.70
C LYS A 68 3.07 10.11 12.77
N THR A 69 3.88 11.16 12.59
CA THR A 69 3.97 12.29 13.53
C THR A 69 3.02 13.44 13.21
N LEU A 70 2.34 13.40 12.06
CA LEU A 70 1.37 14.40 11.60
C LEU A 70 -0.04 14.08 12.06
#